data_AF-A0A3D5LBK5-F1
#
_entry.id   AF-A0A3D5LBK5-F1
#
_cell.length_a   1.000
_cell.length_b   1.000
_cell.length_c   1.000
_cell.angle_alpha   90.00
_cell.angle_beta   90.00
_cell.angle_gamma   90.00
#
_symmetry.space_group_name_H-M   'P 1'
#
loop_
_entity.id
_entity.type
_entity.pdbx_description
1 polymer ?
#
loop_
_entity_poly.entity_id
_entity_poly.type
_entity_poly.pdbx_seq_one_letter_code
_entity_poly.pdbx_strand_id
1 'polypeptide(L)'
;MIVNIIMFFTMYPVLLVLYFCFRGQYQYADGCLFAVNMKPEWIKEPEVAAIVEKFRREMKQYFIFLLIVPLSSFLIKYISIQLTIWMMWILLAIALLCLPLVHANNGLKRWKTEHCLYETEKMEHRIELKAVGKIRRVKFLPFFLPNLAALLLALVPVWAKSFNPALEKTIELSSVGWLT
;
A
#
# COMPACT_ATOMS: atom_id res chain seq x y z
N MET A 1 29.60 2.31 -7.48
CA MET A 1 29.82 3.21 -6.31
C MET A 1 29.12 4.56 -6.49
N ILE A 2 29.38 5.31 -7.57
CA ILE A 2 28.70 6.60 -7.84
C ILE A 2 27.17 6.47 -7.83
N VAL A 3 26.61 5.47 -8.52
CA VAL A 3 25.16 5.21 -8.52
C VAL A 3 24.61 4.95 -7.11
N ASN A 4 25.37 4.28 -6.22
CA ASN A 4 24.92 4.04 -4.84
C ASN A 4 24.90 5.32 -4.01
N ILE A 5 25.88 6.20 -4.21
CA ILE A 5 25.91 7.51 -3.57
C ILE A 5 24.70 8.34 -4.03
N ILE A 6 24.44 8.39 -5.35
CA ILE A 6 23.28 9.10 -5.89
C ILE A 6 21.98 8.54 -5.33
N MET A 7 21.78 7.22 -5.38
CA MET A 7 20.56 6.56 -4.87
C MET A 7 20.38 6.74 -3.38
N PHE A 8 21.46 6.72 -2.60
CA PHE A 8 21.42 7.01 -1.17
C PHE A 8 20.94 8.44 -0.93
N PHE A 9 21.49 9.44 -1.63
CA PHE A 9 21.06 10.82 -1.46
C PHE A 9 19.65 11.10 -1.99
N THR A 10 19.15 10.38 -2.99
CA THR A 10 17.80 10.60 -3.54
C THR A 10 16.72 9.86 -2.76
N MET A 11 16.97 8.61 -2.36
CA MET A 11 15.95 7.73 -1.76
C MET A 11 15.96 7.76 -0.23
N TYR A 12 17.10 7.99 0.42
CA TYR A 12 17.18 8.03 1.88
C TYR A 12 16.40 9.20 2.51
N PRO A 13 16.38 10.42 1.91
CA PRO A 13 15.51 11.49 2.39
C PRO A 13 14.02 11.14 2.31
N VAL A 14 13.61 10.24 1.40
CA VAL A 14 12.21 9.79 1.31
C VAL A 14 11.80 9.10 2.61
N LEU A 15 12.68 8.30 3.24
CA LEU A 15 12.40 7.69 4.53
C LEU A 15 12.19 8.73 5.64
N LEU A 16 13.00 9.80 5.62
CA LEU A 16 12.86 10.92 6.56
C LEU A 16 11.53 11.65 6.34
N VAL A 17 11.20 11.98 5.09
CA VAL A 17 9.93 12.63 4.72
C VAL A 17 8.76 11.75 5.15
N LEU A 18 8.77 10.45 4.85
CA LEU A 18 7.73 9.51 5.27
C LEU A 18 7.61 9.46 6.79
N TYR A 19 8.74 9.38 7.51
CA TYR A 19 8.73 9.41 8.97
C TYR A 19 8.10 10.70 9.53
N PHE A 20 8.40 11.86 8.94
CA PHE A 20 7.76 13.13 9.31
C PHE A 20 6.27 13.18 8.94
N CYS A 21 5.88 12.66 7.77
CA CYS A 21 4.48 12.54 7.37
C CYS A 21 3.68 11.68 8.36
N PHE A 22 4.23 10.52 8.77
CA PHE A 22 3.60 9.66 9.79
C PHE A 22 3.69 10.24 11.19
N ARG A 23 4.70 11.08 11.51
CA ARG A 23 4.67 11.91 12.72
C ARG A 23 3.48 12.87 12.71
N GLY A 24 3.13 13.45 11.57
CA GLY A 24 1.94 14.31 11.48
C GLY A 24 0.67 13.59 11.93
N GLN A 25 0.56 12.29 11.66
CA GLN A 25 -0.64 11.48 11.91
C GLN A 25 -0.88 11.12 13.39
N TYR A 26 0.12 11.24 14.28
CA TYR A 26 -0.12 11.08 15.73
C TYR A 26 -0.58 12.38 16.39
N GLN A 27 -0.40 13.53 15.74
CA GLN A 27 -0.86 14.79 16.30
C GLN A 27 -2.37 14.85 16.10
N TYR A 28 -3.10 15.08 17.19
CA TYR A 28 -4.54 15.27 17.14
C TYR A 28 -4.83 16.50 16.27
N ALA A 29 -5.37 16.26 15.08
CA ALA A 29 -5.75 17.29 14.13
C ALA A 29 -7.21 17.04 13.74
N ASP A 30 -8.01 18.10 13.75
CA ASP A 30 -9.40 18.11 13.28
C ASP A 30 -10.30 17.04 13.91
N GLY A 31 -10.16 16.81 15.22
CA GLY A 31 -11.03 15.87 15.91
C GLY A 31 -10.73 14.41 15.60
N CYS A 32 -9.56 14.09 15.01
CA CYS A 32 -9.22 12.75 14.53
C CYS A 32 -7.83 12.32 15.03
N LEU A 33 -7.71 11.07 15.46
CA LEU A 33 -6.46 10.43 15.84
C LEU A 33 -6.35 9.09 15.10
N PHE A 34 -5.28 8.89 14.32
CA PHE A 34 -5.10 7.69 13.46
C PHE A 34 -6.32 7.38 12.56
N ALA A 35 -6.90 8.42 11.95
CA ALA A 35 -8.12 8.34 11.12
C ALA A 35 -9.39 7.83 11.86
N VAL A 36 -9.39 7.89 13.19
CA VAL A 36 -10.56 7.64 14.04
C VAL A 36 -10.97 8.95 14.70
N ASN A 37 -12.24 9.36 14.53
CA ASN A 37 -12.76 10.57 15.17
C ASN A 37 -12.69 10.43 16.70
N MET A 38 -12.05 11.34 17.41
CA MET A 38 -11.90 11.32 18.86
C MET A 38 -12.32 12.66 19.44
N LYS A 39 -13.08 12.64 20.54
CA LYS A 39 -13.30 13.83 21.36
C LYS A 39 -12.00 14.17 22.13
N PRO A 40 -11.73 15.46 22.39
CA PRO A 40 -10.50 15.90 23.07
C PRO A 40 -10.39 15.37 24.52
N GLU A 41 -11.51 14.94 25.10
CA GLU A 41 -11.59 14.35 26.44
C GLU A 41 -10.99 12.93 26.48
N TRP A 42 -11.26 12.10 25.46
CA TRP A 42 -10.82 10.69 25.39
C TRP A 42 -9.32 10.53 25.15
N ILE A 43 -8.66 11.57 24.64
CA ILE A 43 -7.20 11.55 24.39
C ILE A 43 -6.41 11.59 25.70
N LYS A 44 -7.01 12.16 26.76
CA LYS A 44 -6.39 12.26 28.08
C LYS A 44 -6.41 10.94 28.84
N GLU A 45 -7.16 9.96 28.36
CA GLU A 45 -7.25 8.67 29.02
C GLU A 45 -5.93 7.89 28.91
N PRO A 46 -5.51 7.23 30.00
CA PRO A 46 -4.21 6.56 30.06
C PRO A 46 -4.10 5.43 29.03
N GLU A 47 -5.22 4.81 28.65
CA GLU A 47 -5.27 3.73 27.67
C GLU A 47 -5.00 4.22 26.25
N VAL A 48 -5.58 5.36 25.87
CA VAL A 48 -5.32 5.99 24.56
C VAL A 48 -3.88 6.50 24.49
N ALA A 49 -3.36 7.09 25.58
CA ALA A 49 -1.97 7.48 25.68
C ALA A 49 -1.01 6.29 25.53
N ALA A 50 -1.31 5.14 26.15
CA ALA A 50 -0.51 3.93 26.02
C ALA A 50 -0.48 3.39 24.57
N ILE A 51 -1.60 3.46 23.84
CA ILE A 51 -1.66 3.10 22.41
C ILE A 51 -0.75 4.03 21.57
N VAL A 52 -0.79 5.33 21.83
CA VAL A 52 0.08 6.32 21.16
C VAL A 52 1.56 6.07 21.50
N GLU A 53 1.89 5.76 22.75
CA GLU A 53 3.25 5.44 23.15
C GLU A 53 3.78 4.17 22.49
N LYS A 54 2.96 3.12 22.43
CA LYS A 54 3.29 1.87 21.75
C LYS A 54 3.55 2.11 20.26
N PHE A 55 2.67 2.87 19.60
CA PHE A 55 2.86 3.30 18.22
C PHE A 55 4.18 4.05 18.03
N ARG A 56 4.51 5.01 18.90
CA ARG A 56 5.78 5.75 18.85
C ARG A 56 7.00 4.84 18.97
N ARG A 57 6.95 3.81 19.83
CA ARG A 57 8.02 2.82 19.98
C ARG A 57 8.17 1.96 18.73
N GLU A 58 7.07 1.42 18.22
CA GLU A 58 7.06 0.61 16.99
C GLU A 58 7.57 1.42 15.79
N MET A 59 7.09 2.65 15.61
CA MET A 59 7.58 3.56 14.56
C MET A 59 9.08 3.81 14.63
N LYS A 60 9.63 4.03 15.84
CA LYS A 60 11.07 4.24 16.02
C LYS A 60 11.86 2.96 15.70
N GLN A 61 11.37 1.79 16.11
CA GLN A 61 12.01 0.51 15.81
C GLN A 61 12.01 0.21 14.30
N TYR A 62 10.87 0.36 13.63
CA TYR A 62 10.77 0.16 12.18
C TYR A 62 11.61 1.17 11.41
N PHE A 63 11.67 2.43 11.85
CA PHE A 63 12.55 3.44 11.25
C PHE A 63 14.02 3.05 11.36
N ILE A 64 14.49 2.62 12.54
CA ILE A 64 15.88 2.17 12.74
C ILE A 64 16.17 0.92 11.90
N PHE A 65 15.26 -0.04 11.86
CA PHE A 65 15.41 -1.25 11.04
C PHE A 65 15.52 -0.90 9.56
N LEU A 66 14.62 -0.05 9.05
CA LEU A 66 14.65 0.45 7.67
C LEU A 66 15.89 1.28 7.37
N LEU A 67 16.53 1.88 8.38
CA LEU A 67 17.80 2.61 8.25
C LEU A 67 18.98 1.68 7.98
N ILE A 68 18.97 0.48 8.58
CA ILE A 68 20.07 -0.48 8.54
C ILE A 68 20.09 -1.28 7.23
N VAL A 69 18.92 -1.63 6.69
CA VAL A 69 18.82 -2.49 5.50
C VAL A 69 19.54 -1.89 4.27
N PRO A 70 19.40 -0.61 3.90
CA PRO A 70 20.10 -0.01 2.76
C PRO A 70 21.61 0.07 2.94
N LEU A 71 22.12 0.10 4.18
CA LEU A 71 23.56 0.10 4.44
C LEU A 71 24.22 -1.20 3.95
N SER A 72 23.50 -2.32 3.96
CA SER A 72 23.99 -3.58 3.38
C SER A 72 24.27 -3.49 1.88
N SER A 73 23.61 -2.56 1.16
CA SER A 73 23.80 -2.38 -0.28
C SER A 73 25.19 -1.84 -0.66
N PHE A 74 25.91 -1.21 0.28
CA PHE A 74 27.26 -0.69 0.03
C PHE A 74 28.31 -1.78 -0.16
N LEU A 75 28.02 -3.01 0.26
CA LEU A 75 28.93 -4.15 0.16
C LEU A 75 28.89 -4.82 -1.24
N ILE A 76 27.93 -4.47 -2.10
CA ILE A 76 27.70 -5.17 -3.37
C ILE A 76 28.19 -4.32 -4.55
N LYS A 77 29.03 -4.93 -5.40
CA LYS A 77 29.65 -4.26 -6.55
C LYS A 77 28.74 -4.18 -7.79
N TYR A 78 27.79 -5.11 -7.93
CA TYR A 78 26.94 -5.24 -9.11
C TYR A 78 25.74 -4.30 -9.08
N ILE A 79 25.64 -3.43 -10.09
CA ILE A 79 24.57 -2.42 -10.21
C ILE A 79 23.18 -3.04 -10.25
N SER A 80 23.00 -4.16 -10.99
CA SER A 80 21.70 -4.81 -11.13
C SER A 80 21.17 -5.36 -9.80
N ILE A 81 22.03 -6.02 -9.03
CA ILE A 81 21.70 -6.56 -7.70
C ILE A 81 21.42 -5.40 -6.71
N GLN A 82 22.13 -4.29 -6.86
CA GLN A 82 21.89 -3.12 -6.04
C GLN A 82 20.48 -2.56 -6.27
N LEU A 83 20.05 -2.42 -7.54
CA LEU A 83 18.72 -1.91 -7.89
C LEU A 83 17.59 -2.80 -7.34
N THR A 84 17.74 -4.12 -7.41
CA THR A 84 16.73 -5.04 -6.86
C THR A 84 16.60 -4.92 -5.34
N ILE A 85 17.71 -4.71 -4.63
CA ILE A 85 17.70 -4.44 -3.18
C ILE A 85 16.97 -3.12 -2.87
N TRP A 86 17.24 -2.05 -3.63
CA TRP A 86 16.55 -0.77 -3.45
C TRP A 86 15.04 -0.88 -3.71
N MET A 87 14.63 -1.60 -4.76
CA MET A 87 13.21 -1.84 -5.07
C MET A 87 12.51 -2.65 -3.97
N MET A 88 13.14 -3.74 -3.52
CA MET A 88 12.62 -4.55 -2.41
C MET A 88 12.55 -3.76 -1.11
N TRP A 89 13.54 -2.91 -0.84
CA TRP A 89 13.57 -2.07 0.34
C TRP A 89 12.44 -1.03 0.35
N ILE A 90 12.14 -0.38 -0.78
CA ILE A 90 11.01 0.57 -0.86
C ILE A 90 9.69 -0.14 -0.57
N LEU A 91 9.47 -1.33 -1.16
CA LEU A 91 8.26 -2.12 -0.89
C LEU A 91 8.14 -2.50 0.59
N LEU A 92 9.27 -2.91 1.19
CA LEU A 92 9.34 -3.25 2.60
C LEU A 92 9.10 -2.01 3.49
N ALA A 93 9.61 -0.83 3.09
CA ALA A 93 9.37 0.43 3.77
C ALA A 93 7.89 0.80 3.80
N ILE A 94 7.22 0.70 2.66
CA ILE A 94 5.78 0.97 2.56
C ILE A 94 5.00 -0.01 3.45
N ALA A 95 5.28 -1.31 3.34
CA ALA A 95 4.57 -2.34 4.12
C ALA A 95 4.77 -2.16 5.63
N LEU A 96 6.03 -1.99 6.09
CA LEU A 96 6.36 -1.85 7.51
C LEU A 96 5.82 -0.55 8.11
N LEU A 97 5.80 0.55 7.37
CA LEU A 97 5.26 1.82 7.87
C LEU A 97 3.73 1.80 7.99
N CYS A 98 3.03 0.96 7.21
CA CYS A 98 1.58 0.78 7.31
C CYS A 98 1.14 -0.07 8.52
N LEU A 99 1.95 -1.05 8.94
CA LEU A 99 1.62 -1.94 10.08
C LEU A 99 1.33 -1.20 11.40
N PRO A 100 2.17 -0.27 11.90
CA PRO A 100 1.91 0.40 13.17
C PRO A 100 0.63 1.24 13.10
N LEU A 101 0.29 1.81 11.94
CA LEU A 101 -0.98 2.52 11.75
C LEU A 101 -2.19 1.59 11.87
N VAL A 102 -2.11 0.40 11.27
CA VAL A 102 -3.17 -0.61 11.38
C VAL A 102 -3.33 -1.07 12.82
N HIS A 103 -2.22 -1.30 13.54
CA HIS A 103 -2.26 -1.66 14.95
C HIS A 103 -2.88 -0.57 15.82
N ALA A 104 -2.47 0.70 15.64
CA ALA A 104 -3.02 1.83 16.39
C ALA A 104 -4.51 2.05 16.09
N ASN A 105 -4.92 1.99 14.83
CA ASN A 105 -6.33 2.11 14.42
C ASN A 105 -7.19 0.98 15.01
N ASN A 106 -6.73 -0.26 14.92
CA ASN A 106 -7.44 -1.39 15.51
C ASN A 106 -7.49 -1.31 17.04
N GLY A 107 -6.42 -0.82 17.68
CA GLY A 107 -6.39 -0.56 19.12
C GLY A 107 -7.41 0.49 19.54
N LEU A 108 -7.46 1.64 18.84
CA LEU A 108 -8.44 2.69 19.09
C LEU A 108 -9.88 2.24 18.82
N LYS A 109 -10.11 1.41 17.80
CA LYS A 109 -11.44 0.84 17.52
C LYS A 109 -11.89 -0.09 18.65
N ARG A 110 -11.02 -0.97 19.14
CA ARG A 110 -11.30 -1.87 20.27
C ARG A 110 -11.62 -1.08 21.53
N TRP A 111 -10.78 -0.10 21.85
CA TRP A 111 -10.98 0.78 23.00
C TRP A 111 -12.34 1.49 22.96
N LYS A 112 -12.74 2.02 21.79
CA LYS A 112 -14.08 2.61 21.59
C LYS A 112 -15.23 1.63 21.75
N THR A 113 -15.04 0.38 21.33
CA THR A 113 -16.04 -0.68 21.50
C THR A 113 -16.18 -1.07 22.97
N GLU A 114 -15.08 -1.15 23.70
CA GLU A 114 -15.03 -1.51 25.13
C GLU A 114 -15.64 -0.41 26.02
N HIS A 115 -15.44 0.86 25.69
CA HIS A 115 -16.03 1.98 26.42
C HIS A 115 -17.49 2.26 26.03
N CYS A 116 -18.12 1.40 25.23
CA CYS A 116 -19.50 1.57 24.71
C CYS A 116 -19.75 2.94 24.04
N LEU A 117 -18.68 3.59 23.54
CA LEU A 117 -18.73 4.90 22.88
C LEU A 117 -19.18 4.81 21.42
N TYR A 118 -19.23 3.60 20.86
CA TYR A 118 -20.22 3.30 19.85
C TYR A 118 -21.56 3.28 20.56
N GLU A 119 -22.13 4.46 20.77
CA GLU A 119 -23.49 4.56 21.25
C GLU A 119 -24.35 3.58 20.47
N THR A 120 -25.20 2.93 21.23
CA THR A 120 -26.37 2.18 20.76
C THR A 120 -27.33 3.08 19.99
N GLU A 121 -26.93 4.30 19.60
CA GLU A 121 -27.47 5.02 18.47
C GLU A 121 -26.81 4.53 17.17
N LYS A 122 -27.26 3.36 16.71
CA LYS A 122 -27.85 3.40 15.37
C LYS A 122 -29.01 4.40 15.47
N MET A 123 -28.72 5.71 15.41
CA MET A 123 -29.59 6.56 14.61
C MET A 123 -29.52 5.87 13.27
N GLU A 124 -30.52 5.02 13.01
CA GLU A 124 -30.83 4.60 11.69
C GLU A 124 -31.05 5.91 10.96
N HIS A 125 -29.99 6.44 10.37
CA HIS A 125 -30.10 7.38 9.30
C HIS A 125 -30.69 6.56 8.18
N ARG A 126 -32.01 6.30 8.29
CA ARG A 126 -32.88 5.85 7.23
C ARG A 126 -32.88 7.03 6.28
N ILE A 127 -31.79 7.16 5.54
CA ILE A 127 -31.86 7.74 4.23
C ILE A 127 -32.82 6.80 3.54
N GLU A 128 -34.07 7.24 3.38
CA GLU A 128 -35.01 6.59 2.49
C GLU A 128 -34.43 6.71 1.08
N LEU A 129 -33.47 5.84 0.79
CA LEU A 129 -33.03 5.57 -0.54
C LEU A 129 -34.21 4.84 -1.16
N LYS A 130 -35.12 5.62 -1.76
CA LYS A 130 -36.22 5.16 -2.63
C LYS A 130 -35.74 4.15 -3.71
N ALA A 131 -34.43 4.01 -3.87
CA ALA A 131 -33.73 3.11 -4.78
C ALA A 131 -32.79 2.06 -4.13
N VAL A 132 -32.78 1.85 -2.80
CA VAL A 132 -31.88 0.86 -2.16
C VAL A 132 -32.17 -0.58 -2.55
N GLY A 133 -33.40 -0.90 -2.93
CA GLY A 133 -33.74 -2.21 -3.53
C GLY A 133 -33.09 -2.47 -4.90
N LYS A 134 -32.45 -1.47 -5.51
CA LYS A 134 -31.91 -1.52 -6.87
C LYS A 134 -30.38 -1.54 -6.94
N ILE A 135 -29.68 -1.52 -5.81
CA ILE A 135 -28.22 -1.72 -5.78
C ILE A 135 -27.96 -3.22 -5.97
N ARG A 136 -27.97 -3.68 -7.22
CA ARG A 136 -27.49 -5.01 -7.58
C ARG A 136 -26.05 -5.12 -7.08
N ARG A 137 -25.79 -6.04 -6.13
CA ARG A 137 -24.44 -6.56 -5.86
C ARG A 137 -23.77 -6.80 -7.22
N VAL A 138 -22.66 -6.12 -7.47
CA VAL A 138 -21.91 -6.28 -8.73
C VAL A 138 -21.49 -7.74 -8.77
N LYS A 139 -22.17 -8.54 -9.60
CA LYS A 139 -21.81 -9.95 -9.75
C LYS A 139 -20.41 -9.94 -10.34
N PHE A 140 -19.44 -10.49 -9.63
CA PHE A 140 -18.04 -10.51 -10.07
C PHE A 140 -17.88 -11.33 -11.36
N LEU A 141 -18.76 -12.33 -11.55
CA LEU A 141 -18.79 -13.24 -12.71
C LEU A 141 -18.83 -12.55 -14.09
N PRO A 142 -19.77 -11.63 -14.38
CA PRO A 142 -19.82 -10.94 -15.68
C PRO A 142 -18.61 -10.04 -15.97
N PHE A 143 -17.84 -9.62 -14.95
CA PHE A 143 -16.57 -8.92 -15.17
C PHE A 143 -15.39 -9.88 -15.34
N PHE A 144 -15.45 -11.04 -14.70
CA PHE A 144 -14.36 -12.02 -14.72
C PHE A 144 -14.30 -12.81 -16.03
N LEU A 145 -15.45 -13.19 -16.60
CA LEU A 145 -15.50 -13.97 -17.86
C LEU A 145 -14.86 -13.23 -19.05
N PRO A 146 -15.21 -11.96 -19.35
CA PRO A 146 -14.60 -11.23 -20.45
C PRO A 146 -13.10 -11.01 -20.26
N ASN A 147 -12.66 -10.73 -19.02
CA ASN A 147 -11.24 -10.53 -18.72
C ASN A 147 -10.44 -11.83 -18.84
N LEU A 148 -11.00 -12.97 -18.45
CA LEU A 148 -10.34 -14.27 -18.59
C LEU A 148 -10.26 -14.68 -20.06
N ALA A 149 -11.32 -14.45 -20.84
CA ALA A 149 -11.31 -14.68 -22.29
C ALA A 149 -10.28 -13.79 -23.00
N ALA A 150 -10.19 -12.51 -22.63
CA ALA A 150 -9.19 -11.59 -23.17
C ALA A 150 -7.75 -12.02 -22.80
N LEU A 151 -7.52 -12.48 -21.57
CA LEU A 151 -6.23 -13.01 -21.13
C LEU A 151 -5.84 -14.25 -21.94
N LEU A 152 -6.78 -15.18 -22.16
CA LEU A 152 -6.52 -16.39 -22.95
C LEU A 152 -6.19 -16.03 -24.41
N LEU A 153 -6.95 -15.12 -25.04
CA LEU A 153 -6.64 -14.64 -26.40
C LEU A 153 -5.28 -13.95 -26.50
N ALA A 154 -4.89 -13.17 -25.49
CA ALA A 154 -3.56 -12.53 -25.44
C ALA A 154 -2.41 -13.54 -25.27
N LEU A 155 -2.68 -14.69 -24.64
CA LEU A 155 -1.68 -15.76 -24.45
C LEU A 155 -1.55 -16.69 -25.65
N VAL A 156 -2.54 -16.77 -26.55
CA VAL A 156 -2.48 -17.57 -27.79
C VAL A 156 -1.22 -17.27 -28.63
N PRO A 157 -0.88 -16.00 -28.95
CA PRO A 157 0.34 -15.71 -29.73
C PRO A 157 1.62 -16.04 -28.97
N VAL A 158 1.63 -15.88 -27.64
CA VAL A 158 2.80 -16.22 -26.80
C VAL A 158 3.01 -17.73 -26.74
N TRP A 159 1.93 -18.50 -26.68
CA TRP A 159 1.98 -19.96 -26.67
C TRP A 159 2.29 -20.53 -28.06
N ALA A 160 1.75 -19.95 -29.13
CA ALA A 160 2.13 -20.27 -30.51
C ALA A 160 3.61 -20.00 -30.79
N LYS A 161 4.17 -18.92 -30.22
CA LYS A 161 5.60 -18.59 -30.27
C LYS A 161 6.48 -19.66 -29.60
N SER A 162 5.95 -20.40 -28.62
CA SER A 162 6.67 -21.50 -27.95
C SER A 162 6.73 -22.80 -28.77
N PHE A 163 5.83 -22.99 -29.76
CA PHE A 163 5.76 -24.21 -30.57
C PHE A 163 6.37 -24.08 -31.97
N ASN A 164 6.42 -22.88 -32.55
CA ASN A 164 6.92 -22.71 -33.91
C ASN A 164 7.65 -21.37 -34.14
N PRO A 165 9.00 -21.34 -34.13
CA PRO A 165 9.77 -20.11 -34.36
C PRO A 165 9.66 -19.56 -35.79
N ALA A 166 9.08 -20.32 -36.73
CA ALA A 166 8.88 -19.88 -38.12
C ALA A 166 7.77 -18.81 -38.29
N LEU A 167 6.90 -18.62 -37.29
CA LEU A 167 5.83 -17.61 -37.29
C LEU A 167 6.35 -16.16 -37.12
N GLU A 168 7.61 -16.00 -36.74
CA GLU A 168 8.28 -14.69 -36.60
C GLU A 168 8.43 -13.99 -37.96
N LYS A 169 8.77 -14.74 -39.02
CA LYS A 169 9.01 -14.15 -40.35
C LYS A 169 7.73 -13.70 -41.05
N THR A 170 6.62 -14.42 -40.87
CA THR A 170 5.35 -14.09 -41.55
C THR A 170 4.64 -12.90 -40.91
N ILE A 171 4.75 -12.71 -39.59
CA ILE A 171 4.15 -11.56 -38.90
C ILE A 171 4.95 -10.28 -39.16
N GLU A 172 6.30 -10.35 -39.22
CA GLU A 172 7.09 -9.17 -39.61
C GLU A 172 6.77 -8.73 -41.05
N LEU A 173 6.71 -9.66 -42.02
CA LEU A 173 6.40 -9.35 -43.42
C LEU A 173 4.99 -8.75 -43.61
N SER A 174 3.97 -9.17 -42.83
CA SER A 174 2.62 -8.59 -42.95
C SER A 174 2.49 -7.21 -42.30
N SER A 175 3.37 -6.85 -41.36
CA SER A 175 3.39 -5.54 -40.71
C SER A 175 4.11 -4.44 -41.52
N VAL A 176 4.92 -4.84 -42.52
CA VAL A 176 5.69 -3.92 -43.38
C VAL A 176 4.94 -3.57 -44.69
N GLY A 177 3.82 -4.23 -44.98
CA GLY A 177 3.03 -4.04 -46.21
C GLY A 177 2.24 -2.73 -46.35
N TRP A 178 2.42 -1.76 -45.45
CA TRP A 178 1.83 -0.41 -45.54
C TRP A 178 2.89 0.70 -45.75
N LEU A 179 4.15 0.35 -46.07
CA LEU A 179 5.24 1.30 -46.36
C LEU A 179 5.82 1.20 -47.77
N THR A 180 5.06 0.68 -48.74
CA THR A 180 5.30 0.89 -50.19
C THR A 180 4.00 1.06 -50.92
#